data_AF-A0AAU0LTH5-F1
#
_entry.id   AF-A0AAU0LTH5-F1
#
_cell.length_a   1.000
_cell.length_b   1.000
_cell.length_c   1.000
_cell.angle_alpha   90.00
_cell.angle_beta   90.00
_cell.angle_gamma   90.00
#
_symmetry.space_group_name_H-M   'P 1'
#
loop_
_entity.id
_entity.type
_entity.pdbx_description
1 polymer ?
#
loop_
_entity_poly.entity_id
_entity_poly.type
_entity_poly.pdbx_seq_one_letter_code
_entity_poly.pdbx_strand_id
1 'polypeptide(L)'
;MKKILSVLFICSLIFGSCSKNISDKENGKIRFMFESGELKFISSSFNTDRQTMSALYGNKEALSLLEGARHSHDRVSLKLVTYKMLEDPQYFGSKVNGELLRVETVKAGGDGKLDYTTEYGEIPSGESRGQRIADIMDTDPVNFPL
;
A
#
# COMPACT_ATOMS: atom_id res chain seq x y z
N MET A 1 -53.72 11.36 -18.54
CA MET A 1 -52.30 11.09 -18.87
C MET A 1 -51.31 11.91 -18.05
N LYS A 2 -51.45 13.25 -17.95
CA LYS A 2 -50.55 14.13 -17.16
C LYS A 2 -50.38 13.74 -15.68
N LYS A 3 -51.47 13.33 -15.01
CA LYS A 3 -51.45 12.89 -13.60
C LYS A 3 -50.72 11.55 -13.39
N ILE A 4 -50.79 10.64 -14.37
CA ILE A 4 -50.12 9.34 -14.31
C ILE A 4 -48.60 9.53 -14.50
N LEU A 5 -48.22 10.42 -15.44
CA LEU A 5 -46.81 10.76 -15.67
C LEU A 5 -46.17 11.44 -14.44
N SER A 6 -46.94 12.29 -13.74
CA SER A 6 -46.46 12.96 -12.53
C SER A 6 -46.25 12.00 -11.35
N VAL A 7 -47.08 10.95 -11.24
CA VAL A 7 -46.91 9.90 -10.21
C VAL A 7 -45.70 9.03 -10.50
N LEU A 8 -45.45 8.70 -11.78
CA LEU A 8 -44.28 7.89 -12.16
C LEU A 8 -42.96 8.59 -11.84
N PHE A 9 -42.89 9.91 -12.04
CA PHE A 9 -41.70 10.72 -11.78
C PHE A 9 -41.39 10.86 -10.28
N ILE A 10 -42.43 10.92 -9.44
CA ILE A 10 -42.28 10.98 -7.98
C ILE A 10 -41.82 9.61 -7.44
N CYS A 11 -42.38 8.50 -7.95
CA CYS A 11 -41.97 7.16 -7.54
C CYS A 11 -40.50 6.85 -7.86
N SER A 12 -39.96 7.35 -8.98
CA SER A 12 -38.53 7.14 -9.31
C SER A 12 -37.55 7.82 -8.35
N LEU A 13 -37.97 8.89 -7.65
CA LEU A 13 -37.12 9.59 -6.69
C LEU A 13 -36.98 8.83 -5.35
N ILE A 14 -37.91 7.93 -5.04
CA ILE A 14 -37.94 7.20 -3.76
C ILE A 14 -36.98 5.99 -3.79
N PHE A 15 -36.66 5.46 -4.98
CA PHE A 15 -35.74 4.32 -5.14
C PHE A 15 -34.25 4.71 -5.20
N GLY A 16 -33.93 6.01 -5.12
CA GLY A 16 -32.54 6.51 -5.18
C GLY A 16 -31.77 6.52 -3.85
N SER A 17 -32.43 6.24 -2.71
CA SER A 17 -31.76 6.25 -1.41
C SER A 17 -31.17 4.88 -1.08
N CYS A 18 -30.05 4.53 -1.73
CA CYS A 18 -29.15 3.51 -1.20
C CYS A 18 -28.47 4.06 0.04
N SER A 19 -29.09 3.90 1.21
CA SER A 19 -28.40 4.01 2.49
C SER A 19 -27.46 2.82 2.61
N LYS A 20 -26.20 3.00 2.17
CA LYS A 20 -25.13 2.07 2.51
C LYS A 20 -25.01 2.14 4.03
N ASN A 21 -25.52 1.12 4.72
CA ASN A 21 -25.33 0.98 6.16
C ASN A 21 -23.82 0.81 6.39
N ILE A 22 -23.14 1.92 6.66
CA ILE A 22 -21.77 1.92 7.18
C ILE A 22 -21.94 1.32 8.58
N SER A 23 -21.83 0.00 8.67
CA SER A 23 -21.93 -0.68 9.95
C SER A 23 -20.80 -0.16 10.85
N ASP A 24 -21.09 0.15 12.10
CA ASP A 24 -20.09 0.58 13.11
C ASP A 24 -18.90 -0.38 13.26
N LYS A 25 -19.01 -1.61 12.71
CA LYS A 25 -17.90 -2.55 12.55
C LYS A 25 -16.75 -2.07 11.64
N GLU A 26 -16.95 -1.11 10.75
CA GLU A 26 -15.85 -0.57 9.91
C GLU A 26 -15.05 0.52 10.62
N ASN A 27 -15.69 1.31 11.48
CA ASN A 27 -15.04 2.42 12.19
C ASN A 27 -14.25 1.97 13.43
N GLY A 28 -14.53 0.77 13.96
CA GLY A 28 -13.91 0.22 15.18
C GLY A 28 -12.84 -0.85 14.99
N LYS A 29 -12.38 -1.14 13.76
CA LYS A 29 -11.31 -2.15 13.56
C LYS A 29 -9.97 -1.59 14.02
N ILE A 30 -9.35 -2.26 15.01
CA ILE A 30 -7.94 -2.10 15.35
C ILE A 30 -7.13 -2.26 14.07
N ARG A 31 -6.42 -1.20 13.67
CA ARG A 31 -5.55 -1.20 12.48
C ARG A 31 -4.14 -1.52 12.95
N PHE A 32 -3.61 -2.66 12.50
CA PHE A 32 -2.21 -2.98 12.70
C PHE A 32 -1.38 -2.15 11.73
N MET A 33 -0.68 -1.16 12.26
CA MET A 33 0.26 -0.36 11.50
C MET A 33 1.65 -0.96 11.66
N PHE A 34 2.39 -1.02 10.56
CA PHE A 34 3.81 -1.34 10.62
C PHE A 34 4.58 -0.22 11.34
N GLU A 35 5.45 -0.59 12.28
CA GLU A 35 6.37 0.31 12.95
C GLU A 35 7.72 0.28 12.25
N SER A 36 8.14 1.40 11.65
CA SER A 36 9.36 1.46 10.85
C SER A 36 10.65 1.50 11.67
N GLY A 37 10.56 1.75 12.98
CA GLY A 37 11.72 1.98 13.84
C GLY A 37 12.62 3.08 13.25
N GLU A 38 13.89 2.75 13.02
CA GLU A 38 14.89 3.69 12.47
C GLU A 38 14.81 3.85 10.94
N LEU A 39 14.06 3.00 10.24
CA LEU A 39 13.93 3.08 8.78
C LEU A 39 13.18 4.33 8.37
N LYS A 40 13.63 4.94 7.27
CA LYS A 40 13.03 6.14 6.69
C LYS A 40 12.10 5.76 5.55
N PHE A 41 11.03 6.52 5.40
CA PHE A 41 10.16 6.42 4.23
C PHE A 41 10.95 6.80 2.97
N ILE A 42 10.81 6.00 1.91
CA ILE A 42 11.46 6.19 0.61
C ILE A 42 10.43 6.55 -0.44
N SER A 43 9.36 5.76 -0.54
CA SER A 43 8.31 5.97 -1.54
C SER A 43 7.02 5.25 -1.16
N SER A 44 5.95 5.54 -1.89
CA SER A 44 4.69 4.80 -1.81
C SER A 44 4.13 4.53 -3.20
N SER A 45 3.33 3.48 -3.31
CA SER A 45 2.68 3.10 -4.56
C SER A 45 1.26 2.58 -4.31
N PHE A 46 0.44 2.69 -5.35
CA PHE A 46 -0.94 2.22 -5.36
C PHE A 46 -1.10 1.23 -6.50
N ASN A 47 -1.64 0.05 -6.21
CA ASN A 47 -2.05 -0.92 -7.20
C ASN A 47 -3.57 -1.00 -7.20
N THR A 48 -4.20 -0.33 -8.16
CA THR A 48 -5.66 -0.27 -8.28
C THR A 48 -6.27 -1.61 -8.65
N ASP A 49 -5.56 -2.44 -9.42
CA ASP A 49 -6.06 -3.75 -9.84
C ASP A 49 -6.12 -4.73 -8.67
N ARG A 50 -5.10 -4.69 -7.81
CA ARG A 50 -5.00 -5.50 -6.59
C ARG A 50 -5.68 -4.84 -5.38
N GLN A 51 -6.14 -3.59 -5.49
CA GLN A 51 -6.68 -2.78 -4.38
C GLN A 51 -5.72 -2.74 -3.17
N THR A 52 -4.42 -2.57 -3.44
CA THR A 52 -3.38 -2.49 -2.40
C THR A 52 -2.57 -1.20 -2.49
N MET A 53 -2.14 -0.70 -1.33
CA MET A 53 -1.19 0.39 -1.22
C MET A 53 0.07 -0.08 -0.51
N SER A 54 1.22 0.39 -0.97
CA SER A 54 2.49 -0.02 -0.41
C SER A 54 3.34 1.20 -0.05
N ALA A 55 4.15 1.06 1.00
CA ALA A 55 5.15 2.03 1.40
C ALA A 55 6.49 1.32 1.51
N LEU A 56 7.52 1.87 0.86
CA LEU A 56 8.89 1.41 0.94
C LEU A 56 9.62 2.20 2.01
N TYR A 57 10.25 1.48 2.93
CA TYR A 57 11.12 2.04 3.95
C TYR A 57 12.53 1.49 3.79
N GLY A 58 13.55 2.27 4.17
CA GLY A 58 14.92 1.78 4.19
C GLY A 58 15.86 2.60 5.05
N ASN A 59 17.06 2.09 5.25
CA ASN A 59 18.16 2.84 5.85
C ASN A 59 18.86 3.73 4.81
N LYS A 60 19.86 4.50 5.26
CA LYS A 60 20.61 5.42 4.41
C LYS A 60 21.32 4.71 3.26
N GLU A 61 21.87 3.53 3.53
CA GLU A 61 22.56 2.69 2.54
C GLU A 61 21.60 2.22 1.46
N ALA A 62 20.38 1.82 1.84
CA ALA A 62 19.33 1.44 0.90
C ALA A 62 18.89 2.62 0.00
N LEU A 63 18.68 3.80 0.59
CA LEU A 63 18.33 4.99 -0.20
C LEU A 63 19.44 5.34 -1.20
N SER A 64 20.69 5.38 -0.74
CA SER A 64 21.84 5.67 -1.61
C SER A 64 21.99 4.65 -2.75
N LEU A 65 21.65 3.38 -2.49
CA LEU A 65 21.66 2.33 -3.50
C LEU A 65 20.58 2.56 -4.57
N LEU A 66 19.36 2.91 -4.17
CA LEU A 66 18.26 3.24 -5.08
C LEU A 66 18.56 4.51 -5.90
N GLU A 67 19.30 5.46 -5.34
CA GLU A 67 19.78 6.66 -6.05
C GLU A 67 20.93 6.39 -7.03
N GLY A 68 21.36 5.13 -7.17
CA GLY A 68 22.38 4.71 -8.13
C GLY A 68 23.83 4.83 -7.64
N ALA A 69 24.06 4.99 -6.34
CA ALA A 69 25.41 4.95 -5.80
C ALA A 69 26.03 3.55 -5.98
N ARG A 70 27.30 3.51 -6.41
CA ARG A 70 28.05 2.26 -6.63
C ARG A 70 28.79 1.76 -5.38
N HIS A 71 28.50 2.34 -4.21
CA HIS A 71 29.17 1.98 -2.96
C HIS A 71 28.73 0.61 -2.46
N SER A 72 29.49 0.08 -1.50
CA SER A 72 29.27 -1.27 -0.97
C SER A 72 27.82 -1.44 -0.54
N HIS A 73 27.20 -2.52 -1.02
CA HIS A 73 25.82 -2.91 -0.69
C HIS A 73 25.69 -3.37 0.76
N ASP A 74 26.80 -3.40 1.52
CA ASP A 74 26.84 -3.86 2.89
C ASP A 74 25.77 -3.15 3.73
N ARG A 75 25.00 -3.95 4.48
CA ARG A 75 23.99 -3.46 5.43
C ARG A 75 22.78 -2.76 4.82
N VAL A 76 22.53 -2.86 3.51
CA VAL A 76 21.24 -2.45 2.93
C VAL A 76 20.10 -3.16 3.65
N SER A 77 19.08 -2.40 4.05
CA SER A 77 17.85 -2.94 4.62
C SER A 77 16.67 -2.15 4.09
N LEU A 78 15.86 -2.81 3.26
CA LEU A 78 14.62 -2.32 2.70
C LEU A 78 13.44 -3.10 3.27
N LYS A 79 12.31 -2.42 3.47
CA LYS A 79 11.03 -3.02 3.82
C LYS A 79 9.92 -2.46 2.96
N LEU A 80 9.29 -3.32 2.15
CA LEU A 80 8.07 -2.99 1.42
C LEU A 80 6.87 -3.47 2.24
N VAL A 81 6.10 -2.51 2.72
CA VAL A 81 4.93 -2.75 3.57
C VAL A 81 3.70 -2.57 2.71
N THR A 82 2.85 -3.60 2.60
CA THR A 82 1.67 -3.60 1.75
C THR A 82 0.41 -3.73 2.57
N TYR A 83 -0.53 -2.81 2.36
CA TYR A 83 -1.84 -2.77 2.98
C TYR A 83 -2.94 -2.97 1.93
N LYS A 84 -4.09 -3.48 2.38
CA LYS A 84 -5.33 -3.40 1.62
C LYS A 84 -5.82 -1.95 1.63
N MET A 85 -6.24 -1.44 0.47
CA MET A 85 -6.91 -0.14 0.40
C MET A 85 -8.29 -0.24 1.05
N LEU A 86 -8.64 0.78 1.83
CA LEU A 86 -9.97 0.96 2.40
C LEU A 86 -10.51 2.33 2.00
N GLU A 87 -11.83 2.45 1.79
CA GLU A 87 -12.46 3.76 1.63
C GLU A 87 -12.31 4.57 2.92
N ASP A 88 -12.05 5.86 2.79
CA ASP A 88 -12.14 6.77 3.93
C ASP A 88 -13.61 7.06 4.25
N PRO A 89 -14.12 6.71 5.45
CA PRO A 89 -15.51 6.99 5.81
C PRO A 89 -15.81 8.50 5.92
N GLN A 90 -14.79 9.34 6.10
CA GLN A 90 -14.93 10.79 6.24
C GLN A 90 -14.81 11.53 4.90
N TYR A 91 -14.15 10.94 3.90
CA TYR A 91 -13.84 11.58 2.63
C TYR A 91 -14.16 10.67 1.44
N PHE A 92 -15.31 10.90 0.80
CA PHE A 92 -15.73 10.13 -0.36
C PHE A 92 -14.68 10.20 -1.50
N GLY A 93 -14.30 9.04 -2.01
CA GLY A 93 -13.30 8.89 -3.07
C GLY A 93 -11.86 8.77 -2.56
N SER A 94 -11.60 9.06 -1.28
CA SER A 94 -10.27 8.88 -0.67
C SER A 94 -10.04 7.43 -0.25
N LYS A 95 -8.79 6.98 -0.38
CA LYS A 95 -8.34 5.66 0.07
C LYS A 95 -7.34 5.80 1.22
N VAL A 96 -7.49 4.94 2.23
CA VAL A 96 -6.61 4.89 3.41
C VAL A 96 -6.07 3.48 3.64
N ASN A 97 -4.99 3.38 4.41
CA ASN A 97 -4.44 2.10 4.86
C ASN A 97 -5.52 1.33 5.64
N GLY A 98 -5.87 0.15 5.13
CA GLY A 98 -6.72 -0.82 5.78
C GLY A 98 -5.90 -1.89 6.50
N GLU A 99 -6.18 -3.16 6.18
CA GLU A 99 -5.49 -4.32 6.75
C GLU A 99 -4.04 -4.41 6.26
N LEU A 100 -3.08 -4.66 7.16
CA LEU A 100 -1.72 -5.01 6.79
C LEU A 100 -1.73 -6.39 6.15
N LEU A 101 -1.26 -6.49 4.90
CA LEU A 101 -1.23 -7.75 4.16
C LEU A 101 0.15 -8.38 4.20
N ARG A 102 1.21 -7.56 4.11
CA ARG A 102 2.57 -8.07 3.95
C ARG A 102 3.65 -7.10 4.39
N VAL A 103 4.71 -7.64 4.95
CA VAL A 103 5.99 -6.95 5.18
C VAL A 103 7.09 -7.76 4.49
N GLU A 104 7.52 -7.29 3.34
CA GLU A 104 8.61 -7.87 2.56
C GLU A 104 9.92 -7.17 2.94
N THR A 105 11.00 -7.92 3.09
CA THR A 105 12.30 -7.40 3.50
C THR A 105 13.36 -7.80 2.49
N VAL A 106 14.12 -6.81 1.99
CA VAL A 106 15.32 -7.04 1.19
C VAL A 106 16.52 -6.56 1.99
N LYS A 107 17.49 -7.45 2.21
CA LYS A 107 18.70 -7.16 2.98
C LYS A 107 19.93 -7.60 2.21
N ALA A 108 21.02 -6.86 2.35
CA ALA A 108 22.32 -7.32 1.87
C ALA A 108 23.10 -8.04 2.98
N GLY A 109 23.69 -9.19 2.64
CA GLY A 109 24.71 -9.84 3.46
C GLY A 109 26.05 -9.10 3.41
N GLY A 110 27.03 -9.57 4.20
CA GLY A 110 28.39 -9.01 4.17
C GLY A 110 29.19 -9.31 2.89
N ASP A 111 28.60 -10.08 1.96
CA ASP A 111 29.09 -10.32 0.60
C ASP A 111 28.43 -9.38 -0.43
N GLY A 112 27.60 -8.44 0.02
CA GLY A 112 26.84 -7.51 -0.82
C GLY A 112 25.67 -8.16 -1.58
N LYS A 113 25.42 -9.46 -1.38
CA LYS A 113 24.32 -10.14 -2.06
C LYS A 113 23.00 -9.80 -1.38
N LEU A 114 22.02 -9.38 -2.20
CA LEU A 114 20.65 -9.16 -1.75
C LEU A 114 19.94 -10.49 -1.50
N ASP A 115 19.32 -10.60 -0.34
CA ASP A 115 18.40 -11.66 0.04
C ASP A 115 17.01 -11.09 0.33
N TYR A 116 16.00 -11.94 0.14
CA TYR A 116 14.60 -11.60 0.31
C TYR A 116 13.95 -12.51 1.34
N THR A 117 13.22 -11.90 2.26
CA THR A 117 12.38 -12.59 3.24
C THR A 117 11.03 -11.89 3.39
N THR A 118 10.03 -12.63 3.89
CA THR A 118 8.74 -12.06 4.27
C THR A 118 8.60 -12.17 5.78
N GLU A 119 8.52 -11.03 6.47
CA GLU A 119 8.38 -11.00 7.94
C GLU A 119 6.92 -11.16 8.38
N TYR A 120 5.99 -10.75 7.53
CA TYR A 120 4.56 -10.91 7.74
C TYR A 120 3.88 -11.16 6.40
N GLY A 121 2.92 -12.09 6.37
CA GLY A 121 2.22 -12.50 5.15
C GLY A 121 3.03 -13.48 4.30
N GLU A 122 2.59 -13.67 3.06
CA GLU A 122 3.21 -14.60 2.11
C GLU A 122 3.66 -13.87 0.84
N ILE A 123 4.69 -14.40 0.18
CA ILE A 123 5.09 -13.91 -1.16
C ILE A 123 3.88 -13.94 -2.10
N PRO A 124 3.67 -12.93 -2.97
CA PRO A 124 2.60 -12.98 -3.96
C PRO A 124 2.64 -14.28 -4.77
N SER A 125 1.48 -14.89 -5.00
CA SER A 125 1.38 -16.13 -5.77
C SER A 125 1.92 -15.92 -7.19
N GLY A 126 2.77 -16.84 -7.64
CA GLY A 126 3.41 -16.79 -8.96
C GLY A 126 4.65 -15.90 -9.05
N GLU A 127 5.04 -15.22 -7.97
CA GLU A 127 6.23 -14.38 -7.94
C GLU A 127 7.40 -15.10 -7.23
N SER A 128 8.61 -14.95 -7.77
CA SER A 128 9.83 -15.55 -7.19
C SER A 128 10.56 -14.53 -6.30
N ARG A 129 11.42 -15.00 -5.38
CA ARG A 129 12.24 -14.11 -4.54
C ARG A 129 13.09 -13.15 -5.36
N GLY A 130 13.68 -13.63 -6.47
CA GLY A 130 14.47 -12.80 -7.37
C GLY A 130 13.63 -11.71 -8.04
N GLN A 131 12.41 -12.05 -8.47
CA GLN A 131 11.48 -11.06 -9.03
C GLN A 131 11.11 -10.01 -7.99
N ARG A 132 10.81 -10.41 -6.75
CA ARG A 132 10.49 -9.45 -5.68
C ARG A 132 11.64 -8.51 -5.35
N ILE A 133 12.88 -9.01 -5.32
CA ILE A 133 14.07 -8.16 -5.18
C ILE A 133 14.11 -7.15 -6.33
N ALA A 134 13.99 -7.61 -7.57
CA ALA A 134 14.01 -6.73 -8.74
C ALA A 134 12.93 -5.63 -8.66
N ASP A 135 11.68 -6.00 -8.36
CA ASP A 135 10.57 -5.05 -8.27
C ASP A 135 10.79 -4.01 -7.15
N ILE A 136 11.29 -4.43 -5.99
CA ILE A 136 11.56 -3.52 -4.87
C ILE A 136 12.73 -2.59 -5.21
N MET A 137 13.75 -3.10 -5.91
CA MET A 137 14.93 -2.33 -6.30
C MET A 137 14.67 -1.38 -7.48
N ASP A 138 13.62 -1.61 -8.27
CA ASP A 138 13.19 -0.74 -9.39
C ASP A 138 12.35 0.45 -8.91
N THR A 139 12.29 0.69 -7.61
CA THR A 139 11.49 1.77 -7.03
C THR A 139 12.24 3.09 -7.01
N ASP A 140 11.66 4.13 -7.61
CA ASP A 140 12.17 5.49 -7.52
C ASP A 140 11.87 6.14 -6.16
N PRO A 141 12.90 6.65 -5.44
CA PRO A 141 12.70 7.43 -4.22
C PRO A 141 11.93 8.74 -4.47
N VAL A 142 11.09 9.14 -3.51
CA VAL A 142 10.41 10.43 -3.55
C VAL A 142 11.39 11.55 -3.24
N ASN A 143 11.46 12.55 -4.12
CA ASN A 143 12.21 13.78 -3.89
C ASN A 143 11.37 14.76 -3.06
N PHE A 144 11.73 14.94 -1.79
CA PHE A 144 11.12 15.98 -0.95
C PHE A 144 11.76 17.33 -1.29
N PRO A 145 10.97 18.39 -1.57
CA PRO A 145 11.53 19.74 -1.68
C PRO A 145 12.13 20.14 -0.33
N LEU A 146 13.39 20.59 -0.36
CA LEU A 146 14.13 21.13 0.79
C LEU A 146 13.65 22.54 1.16
#